data_AF-A0A2V8C7U3-F1
#
_entry.id   AF-A0A2V8C7U3-F1
#
_cell.length_a   1.000
_cell.length_b   1.000
_cell.length_c   1.000
_cell.angle_alpha   90.00
_cell.angle_beta   90.00
_cell.angle_gamma   90.00
#
_symmetry.space_group_name_H-M   'P 1'
#
loop_
_entity.id
_entity.type
_entity.pdbx_description
1 polymer ?
#
loop_
_entity_poly.entity_id
_entity_poly.type
_entity_poly.pdbx_seq_one_letter_code
_entity_poly.pdbx_strand_id
1 'polypeptide(L)' 'MAIERLHDSYFDVVLSDLKMGGSDGMDVLRTTRALHPTTSVILMTAFGSVNTAVEAMKIGAFDY' A
#
# COMPACT_ATOMS: atom_id res chain seq x y z
N MET A 1 3.18 -10.99 9.53
CA MET A 1 2.87 -9.56 9.29
C MET A 1 2.45 -9.37 7.82
N ALA A 2 1.72 -8.30 7.46
CA ALA A 2 1.14 -8.15 6.11
C ALA A 2 2.18 -8.22 4.98
N ILE A 3 3.36 -7.62 5.19
CA ILE A 3 4.47 -7.65 4.25
C ILE A 3 5.01 -9.07 4.03
N GLU A 4 5.14 -9.89 5.08
CA GLU A 4 5.59 -11.29 4.94
C GLU A 4 4.65 -12.09 4.03
N ARG A 5 3.33 -11.86 4.13
CA ARG A 5 2.36 -12.53 3.26
C ARG A 5 2.51 -12.16 1.79
N LEU A 6 3.06 -10.99 1.46
CA LEU A 6 3.34 -10.60 0.08
C LEU A 6 4.49 -11.41 -0.52
N HIS A 7 5.39 -11.98 0.29
CA HIS A 7 6.44 -12.86 -0.20
C HIS A 7 5.91 -14.28 -0.49
N ASP A 8 4.99 -14.75 0.33
CA ASP A 8 4.52 -16.14 0.29
C ASP A 8 3.25 -16.33 -0.56
N SER A 9 2.60 -15.25 -0.98
CA SER A 9 1.31 -15.32 -1.68
C SER A 9 1.11 -14.16 -2.65
N TYR A 10 0.36 -14.44 -3.71
CA TYR A 10 -0.11 -13.44 -4.65
C TYR A 10 -1.50 -12.92 -4.25
N PHE A 11 -1.74 -11.64 -4.49
CA PHE A 11 -3.03 -10.99 -4.30
C PHE A 11 -3.35 -10.14 -5.52
N ASP A 12 -4.58 -10.21 -6.03
CA ASP A 12 -5.02 -9.33 -7.11
C ASP A 12 -5.19 -7.88 -6.63
N VAL A 13 -5.66 -7.72 -5.38
CA VAL A 13 -5.92 -6.44 -4.74
C VAL A 13 -5.44 -6.45 -3.29
N VAL A 14 -4.78 -5.38 -2.87
CA VAL A 14 -4.39 -5.12 -1.48
C VAL A 14 -5.09 -3.86 -0.99
N LEU A 15 -5.78 -3.98 0.15
CA LEU A 15 -6.38 -2.86 0.87
C LEU A 15 -5.58 -2.63 2.16
N SER A 16 -5.07 -1.43 2.39
CA SER A 16 -4.27 -1.12 3.58
C SER A 16 -4.64 0.22 4.18
N ASP A 17 -4.61 0.32 5.52
CA ASP A 17 -4.61 1.63 6.16
C ASP A 17 -3.25 2.29 5.94
N LEU A 18 -3.25 3.60 5.69
CA LEU A 18 -2.02 4.39 5.65
C LEU A 18 -1.33 4.39 7.02
N LYS A 19 -2.06 4.63 8.11
CA LYS A 19 -1.46 4.97 9.40
C LYS A 19 -1.73 3.88 10.45
N MET A 20 -0.86 2.89 10.51
CA MET A 20 -1.05 1.72 11.40
C MET A 20 -0.14 1.67 12.64
N GLY A 21 0.57 2.75 12.99
CA GLY A 21 1.36 2.83 14.23
C GLY A 21 2.59 1.89 14.33
N GLY A 22 2.86 1.08 13.30
CA GLY A 22 3.99 0.12 13.25
C GLY A 22 4.62 0.00 11.85
N SER A 23 3.87 -0.50 10.86
CA SER A 23 4.26 -0.51 9.44
C SER A 23 3.35 0.45 8.67
N ASP A 24 3.92 1.39 7.93
CA ASP A 24 3.16 2.40 7.19
C ASP A 24 2.48 1.72 5.99
N GLY A 25 1.23 2.06 5.67
CA GLY A 25 0.57 1.59 4.45
C GLY A 25 1.36 1.93 3.20
N MET A 26 2.22 2.97 3.27
CA MET A 26 3.21 3.27 2.25
C MET A 26 4.25 2.16 2.05
N ASP A 27 4.65 1.46 3.11
CA ASP A 27 5.60 0.34 3.01
C ASP A 27 4.94 -0.90 2.40
N VAL A 28 3.66 -1.11 2.71
CA VAL A 28 2.84 -2.14 2.03
C VAL A 28 2.76 -1.83 0.54
N LEU A 29 2.47 -0.58 0.17
CA LEU A 29 2.43 -0.14 -1.23
C LEU A 29 3.77 -0.35 -1.94
N ARG A 30 4.88 0.13 -1.35
CA ARG A 30 6.23 0.00 -1.94
C ARG A 30 6.61 -1.46 -2.13
N THR A 31 6.40 -2.28 -1.11
CA THR A 31 6.72 -3.72 -1.18
C THR A 31 5.86 -4.43 -2.22
N THR A 32 4.57 -4.14 -2.27
CA THR A 32 3.66 -4.74 -3.26
C THR A 32 4.03 -4.33 -4.69
N ARG A 33 4.52 -3.10 -4.92
CA ARG A 33 5.07 -2.68 -6.23
C ARG A 33 6.36 -3.38 -6.58
N ALA A 34 7.25 -3.60 -5.61
CA ALA A 34 8.52 -4.26 -5.86
C ALA A 34 8.35 -5.76 -6.19
N LEU A 35 7.45 -6.45 -5.48
CA LEU A 35 7.27 -7.90 -5.62
C LEU A 35 6.26 -8.28 -6.70
N HIS A 36 5.10 -7.60 -6.74
CA HIS A 36 3.96 -8.02 -7.56
C HIS A 36 3.38 -6.86 -8.37
N PRO A 37 4.09 -6.27 -9.35
CA PRO A 37 3.72 -5.04 -10.05
C PRO A 37 2.37 -5.06 -10.80
N THR A 38 1.65 -6.18 -10.85
CA THR A 38 0.28 -6.26 -11.38
C THR A 38 -0.80 -6.13 -10.32
N THR A 39 -0.49 -6.30 -9.04
CA THR A 39 -1.43 -6.15 -7.92
C THR A 39 -1.88 -4.71 -7.76
N SER A 40 -3.19 -4.46 -7.66
CA SER A 40 -3.72 -3.12 -7.36
C SER A 40 -3.67 -2.86 -5.86
N VAL A 41 -3.18 -1.69 -5.46
CA VAL A 41 -3.13 -1.30 -4.04
C VAL A 41 -4.03 -0.09 -3.82
N ILE A 42 -4.98 -0.24 -2.90
CA ILE A 42 -5.86 0.85 -2.45
C ILE A 42 -5.47 1.18 -1.01
N LEU A 43 -5.10 2.43 -0.78
CA LEU A 43 -4.93 2.96 0.57
C LEU A 43 -6.27 3.50 1.06
N MET A 44 -6.51 3.41 2.36
CA MET A 44 -7.66 4.03 3.01
C MET A 44 -7.21 4.61 4.33
N THR A 45 -7.56 5.84 4.69
CA THR A 45 -7.17 6.33 6.01
C THR A 45 -8.09 7.42 6.53
N ALA A 46 -8.29 7.43 7.85
CA ALA A 46 -8.96 8.53 8.56
C ALA A 46 -8.03 9.73 8.81
N PHE A 47 -6.70 9.58 8.62
CA PHE A 47 -5.70 10.61 8.90
C PHE A 47 -4.87 10.97 7.67
N GLY A 48 -5.55 11.15 6.53
CA GLY A 48 -4.92 11.47 5.26
C GLY A 48 -4.59 12.95 5.09
N SER A 49 -3.63 13.23 4.22
CA SER A 49 -3.32 14.57 3.72
C SER A 49 -3.21 14.56 2.21
N VAL A 50 -3.34 15.72 1.57
CA VAL A 50 -3.10 15.85 0.12
C VAL A 50 -1.69 15.39 -0.25
N ASN A 51 -0.69 15.68 0.60
CA ASN A 51 0.68 15.29 0.33
C ASN A 51 0.87 13.77 0.33
N THR A 52 0.29 13.07 1.30
CA THR A 52 0.37 11.60 1.38
C THR A 52 -0.40 10.93 0.25
N ALA A 53 -1.56 11.49 -0.15
CA ALA A 53 -2.28 11.02 -1.34
C ALA A 53 -1.43 11.18 -2.61
N VAL A 54 -0.83 12.36 -2.82
CA VAL A 54 0.04 12.62 -3.97
C VAL A 54 1.26 11.69 -3.98
N GLU A 55 1.87 11.43 -2.82
CA GLU A 55 2.99 10.51 -2.71
C GLU A 55 2.59 9.07 -3.03
N ALA A 56 1.46 8.59 -2.49
CA ALA A 56 0.93 7.26 -2.78
C ALA A 56 0.64 7.06 -4.26
N MET A 57 -0.02 8.03 -4.90
CA MET A 57 -0.30 7.97 -6.33
C MET A 57 0.99 7.96 -7.17
N LYS A 58 2.02 8.72 -6.77
CA LYS A 58 3.34 8.71 -7.45
C LYS A 58 4.06 7.37 -7.35
N ILE A 59 3.91 6.66 -6.24
CA ILE A 59 4.50 5.33 -6.05
C ILE A 59 3.72 4.26 -6.83
N GLY A 60 2.48 4.54 -7.22
CA GLY A 60 1.64 3.65 -8.03
C GLY A 60 0.51 3.01 -7.24
N ALA A 61 -0.01 3.68 -6.21
CA ALA A 61 -1.31 3.32 -5.65
C ALA A 61 -2.38 3.42 -6.75
N PHE A 62 -3.33 2.50 -6.70
CA PHE A 62 -4.49 2.53 -7.58
C PHE A 62 -5.48 3.60 -7.10
N ASP A 63 -5.70 3.67 -5.79
CA ASP A 63 -6.58 4.66 -5.14
C ASP A 63 -6.13 4.92 -3.68
N TYR A 64 -6.65 5.98 -3.05
CA TYR A 64 -6.23 6.47 -1.72
C TYR A 64 -7.39 6.99 -0.84
#